data_AF-A0A7G3ZMX6-F1
#
_entry.id   AF-A0A7G3ZMX6-F1
#
_cell.length_a   1.000
_cell.length_b   1.000
_cell.length_c   1.000
_cell.angle_alpha   90.00
_cell.angle_beta   90.00
_cell.angle_gamma   90.00
#
_symmetry.space_group_name_H-M   'P 1'
#
loop_
_entity.id
_entity.type
_entity.pdbx_description
1 polymer ?
#
loop_
_entity_poly.entity_id
_entity_poly.type
_entity_poly.pdbx_seq_one_letter_code
_entity_poly.pdbx_strand_id
1 'polypeptide(L)'
;MSVSASKSRHVKFGDEDSDEVTKVVETRQTGMGQVSDSSDSEDDEAPQEEGLASGMTKVEEQFKQREEALRREKQVLKEKRRKADAKFKEQQLTKGNRAKSGSLQPDEESPEELPEDFFDKLEQEEAEKPIEQMPKHINFNEISDRQYTAEVKKQLEKKKQKTLKKLRANTVKRGSFNVSLLSHQDSMSSMAPKKEASIMNSKDKWLRRKSIRRK
;
A
#
# COMPACT_ATOMS: atom_id res chain seq x y z
N MET A 1 19.50 -2.54 50.23
CA MET A 1 18.42 -1.53 50.12
C MET A 1 19.02 -0.26 49.52
N SER A 2 18.61 0.12 48.31
CA SER A 2 18.35 1.52 47.91
C SER A 2 18.18 1.55 46.39
N VAL A 3 16.97 1.88 45.95
CA VAL A 3 16.63 2.23 44.58
C VAL A 3 17.03 3.69 44.35
N SER A 4 17.67 3.99 43.21
CA SER A 4 17.65 5.36 42.68
C SER A 4 17.64 5.32 41.15
N ALA A 5 16.53 5.81 40.60
CA ALA A 5 16.18 5.80 39.19
C ALA A 5 17.07 6.75 38.37
N SER A 6 17.68 6.24 37.29
CA SER A 6 18.37 7.05 36.31
C SER A 6 17.40 7.54 35.23
N LYS A 7 17.13 8.85 35.22
CA LYS A 7 16.48 9.56 34.12
C LYS A 7 17.43 9.62 32.91
N SER A 8 16.87 9.28 31.75
CA SER A 8 17.53 9.21 30.45
C SER A 8 18.31 10.48 30.08
N ARG A 9 19.58 10.30 29.66
CA ARG A 9 20.32 11.32 28.90
C ARG A 9 20.48 10.84 27.46
N HIS A 10 20.13 11.71 26.53
CA HIS A 10 20.16 11.50 25.09
C HIS A 10 21.62 11.41 24.62
N VAL A 11 22.04 10.27 24.05
CA VAL A 11 23.36 10.13 23.41
C VAL A 11 23.21 10.46 21.92
N LYS A 12 24.09 11.32 21.41
CA LYS A 12 24.21 11.68 19.99
C LYS A 12 25.15 10.69 19.31
N PHE A 13 24.75 10.22 18.13
CA PHE A 13 25.52 9.29 17.31
C PHE A 13 26.76 9.97 16.74
N GLY A 14 27.93 9.46 17.11
CA GLY A 14 29.20 9.86 16.52
C GLY A 14 30.35 9.77 17.53
N ASP A 15 30.67 8.56 17.98
CA ASP A 15 32.06 8.15 18.23
C ASP A 15 32.14 6.63 18.42
N GLU A 16 33.16 6.05 17.80
CA GLU A 16 33.83 4.76 18.02
C GLU A 16 33.06 3.43 18.15
N ASP A 17 33.40 2.57 17.19
CA ASP A 17 33.67 1.14 17.32
C ASP A 17 33.79 0.59 18.74
N SER A 18 33.05 -0.48 19.06
CA SER A 18 33.66 -1.78 19.34
C SER A 18 32.61 -2.88 19.47
N ASP A 19 33.02 -4.06 18.99
CA ASP A 19 32.54 -5.41 19.35
C ASP A 19 31.38 -6.02 18.55
N GLU A 20 31.71 -6.36 17.30
CA GLU A 20 31.82 -7.75 16.80
C GLU A 20 31.05 -8.83 17.58
N VAL A 21 30.20 -9.64 16.91
CA VAL A 21 30.18 -11.13 16.97
C VAL A 21 29.22 -11.70 15.89
N THR A 22 29.85 -12.30 14.87
CA THR A 22 29.49 -13.49 14.04
C THR A 22 28.09 -13.70 13.41
N LYS A 23 28.07 -13.76 12.07
CA LYS A 23 27.01 -14.37 11.26
C LYS A 23 27.36 -15.83 10.98
N VAL A 24 26.54 -16.77 11.47
CA VAL A 24 26.54 -18.17 11.04
C VAL A 24 25.48 -18.36 9.95
N VAL A 25 25.90 -18.94 8.83
CA VAL A 25 25.08 -19.31 7.67
C VAL A 25 24.51 -20.71 7.92
N GLU A 26 23.19 -20.88 7.87
CA GLU A 26 22.55 -22.21 7.81
C GLU A 26 21.55 -22.24 6.63
N THR A 27 21.90 -23.02 5.60
CA THR A 27 21.05 -23.32 4.45
C THR A 27 20.31 -24.64 4.74
N ARG A 28 18.97 -24.64 4.69
CA ARG A 28 18.16 -25.86 4.75
C ARG A 28 17.31 -26.04 3.49
N GLN A 29 17.35 -27.27 2.99
CA GLN A 29 16.68 -27.84 1.82
C GLN A 29 15.15 -27.87 1.94
N THR A 30 14.45 -27.83 0.80
CA THR A 30 13.25 -28.62 0.41
C THR A 30 13.06 -28.34 -1.10
N GLY A 31 12.80 -29.25 -2.05
CA GLY A 31 12.25 -30.60 -2.02
C GLY A 31 10.84 -30.60 -2.59
N MET A 32 10.67 -30.61 -3.93
CA MET A 32 9.40 -30.96 -4.61
C MET A 32 9.70 -31.52 -6.00
N GLY A 33 9.22 -32.74 -6.26
CA GLY A 33 9.27 -33.40 -7.56
C GLY A 33 7.99 -33.20 -8.38
N GLN A 34 8.13 -33.32 -9.70
CA GLN A 34 7.18 -33.93 -10.63
C GLN A 34 7.83 -33.89 -12.01
N VAL A 35 8.08 -35.05 -12.60
CA VAL A 35 8.42 -35.18 -14.02
C VAL A 35 7.21 -35.79 -14.72
N SER A 36 6.58 -34.99 -15.58
CA SER A 36 5.63 -35.46 -16.58
C SER A 36 6.23 -35.16 -17.94
N ASP A 37 6.45 -36.24 -18.68
CA ASP A 37 6.84 -36.28 -20.08
C ASP A 37 5.81 -35.55 -20.96
N SER A 38 6.27 -34.57 -21.73
CA SER A 38 5.57 -34.05 -22.91
C SER A 38 6.62 -33.44 -23.83
N SER A 39 7.00 -34.24 -24.82
CA SER A 39 7.80 -33.84 -25.97
C SER A 39 7.03 -32.79 -26.79
N ASP A 40 7.65 -31.63 -27.00
CA ASP A 40 7.32 -30.74 -28.10
C ASP A 40 8.63 -30.13 -28.65
N SER A 41 8.65 -30.02 -29.97
CA SER A 41 9.79 -29.74 -30.82
C SER A 41 10.16 -28.26 -30.80
N GLU A 42 11.45 -27.93 -30.99
CA GLU A 42 12.00 -26.87 -31.85
C GLU A 42 13.23 -26.15 -31.27
N ASP A 43 14.29 -26.17 -32.08
CA ASP A 43 15.50 -25.32 -32.07
C ASP A 43 16.66 -25.67 -31.10
N ASP A 44 17.46 -26.67 -31.48
CA ASP A 44 18.73 -27.06 -30.84
C ASP A 44 19.90 -26.22 -31.37
N GLU A 45 19.82 -24.89 -31.21
CA GLU A 45 20.99 -24.02 -31.30
C GLU A 45 21.66 -24.01 -29.91
N ALA A 46 22.40 -25.09 -29.63
CA ALA A 46 23.23 -25.18 -28.43
C ALA A 46 24.08 -23.91 -28.30
N PRO A 47 24.12 -23.26 -27.12
CA PRO A 47 25.02 -22.14 -26.89
C PRO A 47 26.43 -22.58 -27.25
N GLN A 48 27.04 -21.92 -28.24
CA GLN A 48 28.46 -22.11 -28.54
C GLN A 48 29.27 -21.97 -27.25
N GLU A 49 30.26 -22.84 -27.05
CA GLU A 49 31.22 -22.78 -25.95
C GLU A 49 31.96 -21.43 -25.98
N GLU A 50 31.33 -20.43 -25.38
CA GLU A 50 31.96 -19.18 -25.04
C GLU A 50 32.76 -19.46 -23.75
N GLY A 51 34.08 -19.66 -23.91
CA GLY A 51 34.97 -20.05 -22.81
C GLY A 51 34.84 -19.12 -21.59
N LEU A 52 35.25 -19.60 -20.41
CA LEU A 52 35.12 -18.95 -19.09
C LEU A 52 35.42 -17.42 -19.05
N ALA A 53 36.25 -16.92 -19.97
CA ALA A 53 36.52 -15.50 -20.15
C ALA A 53 35.28 -14.67 -20.57
N SER A 54 34.44 -15.20 -21.47
CA SER A 54 33.19 -14.56 -21.91
C SER A 54 32.17 -14.45 -20.77
N GLY A 55 32.05 -15.49 -19.93
CA GLY A 55 31.20 -15.51 -18.75
C GLY A 55 31.55 -14.41 -17.75
N MET A 56 32.84 -14.15 -17.54
CA MET A 56 33.30 -13.04 -16.68
C MET A 56 32.93 -11.68 -17.28
N THR A 57 33.11 -11.48 -18.59
CA THR A 57 32.73 -10.22 -19.24
C THR A 57 31.22 -9.96 -19.20
N LYS A 58 30.40 -11.00 -19.37
CA LYS A 58 28.93 -10.93 -19.30
C LYS A 58 28.45 -10.58 -17.89
N VAL A 59 29.08 -11.15 -16.86
CA VAL A 59 28.79 -10.81 -15.46
C VAL A 59 29.19 -9.37 -15.16
N GLU A 60 30.36 -8.92 -15.59
CA GLU A 60 30.81 -7.54 -15.40
C GLU A 60 29.89 -6.53 -16.12
N GLU A 61 29.43 -6.86 -17.33
CA GLU A 61 28.46 -6.05 -18.05
C GLU A 61 27.12 -5.95 -17.31
N GLN A 62 26.62 -7.06 -16.76
CA GLN A 62 25.41 -7.05 -15.92
C GLN A 62 25.57 -6.18 -14.66
N PHE A 63 26.74 -6.20 -14.03
CA PHE A 63 27.03 -5.34 -12.88
C PHE A 63 27.03 -3.85 -13.28
N LYS A 64 27.69 -3.51 -14.39
CA LYS A 64 27.71 -2.12 -14.92
C LYS A 64 26.29 -1.64 -15.26
N GLN A 65 25.49 -2.47 -15.93
CA GLN A 65 24.10 -2.13 -16.26
C GLN A 65 23.25 -1.89 -15.00
N ARG A 66 23.41 -2.70 -13.95
CA ARG A 66 22.71 -2.51 -12.66
C ARG A 66 23.16 -1.24 -11.96
N GLU A 67 24.46 -0.94 -11.96
CA GLU A 67 24.99 0.27 -11.35
C GLU A 67 24.50 1.54 -12.08
N GLU A 68 24.50 1.53 -13.41
CA GLU A 68 23.97 2.62 -14.22
C GLU A 68 22.46 2.82 -14.00
N ALA A 69 21.68 1.74 -13.89
CA ALA A 69 20.26 1.80 -13.60
C ALA A 69 20.00 2.47 -12.24
N LEU A 70 20.74 2.08 -11.18
CA LEU A 70 20.65 2.68 -9.86
C LEU A 70 21.05 4.16 -9.87
N ARG A 71 22.07 4.52 -10.66
CA ARG A 71 22.51 5.92 -10.81
C ARG A 71 21.44 6.76 -11.50
N ARG A 72 20.81 6.26 -12.56
CA ARG A 72 19.68 6.92 -13.23
C ARG A 72 18.49 7.10 -12.30
N GLU A 73 18.13 6.07 -11.52
CA GLU A 73 17.04 6.16 -10.55
C GLU A 73 17.30 7.25 -9.49
N LYS A 74 18.51 7.30 -8.93
CA LYS A 74 18.91 8.36 -7.99
C LYS A 74 18.84 9.75 -8.60
N GLN A 75 19.25 9.91 -9.86
CA GLN A 75 19.16 11.18 -10.58
C GLN A 75 17.70 11.61 -10.76
N VAL A 76 16.84 10.72 -11.23
CA VAL A 76 15.40 10.99 -11.39
C VAL A 76 14.75 11.40 -10.06
N LEU A 77 15.09 10.72 -8.97
CA LEU A 77 14.55 11.03 -7.64
C LEU A 77 15.03 12.40 -7.14
N LYS A 78 16.31 12.74 -7.37
CA LYS A 78 16.88 14.05 -7.07
C LYS A 78 16.22 15.17 -7.88
N GLU A 79 15.97 14.96 -9.17
CA GLU A 79 15.26 15.92 -10.01
C GLU A 79 13.81 16.12 -9.58
N LYS A 80 13.10 15.04 -9.24
CA LYS A 80 11.74 15.12 -8.68
C LYS A 80 11.72 15.97 -7.41
N ARG A 81 12.68 15.74 -6.51
CA ARG A 81 12.84 16.55 -5.29
C ARG A 81 13.12 18.02 -5.61
N ARG A 82 14.05 18.30 -6.52
CA ARG A 82 14.36 19.68 -6.95
C ARG A 82 13.13 20.39 -7.54
N LYS A 83 12.32 19.71 -8.36
CA LYS A 83 11.07 20.25 -8.92
C LYS A 83 10.04 20.54 -7.82
N ALA A 84 9.89 19.65 -6.84
CA ALA A 84 8.99 19.87 -5.71
C ALA A 84 9.44 21.05 -4.85
N ASP A 85 10.73 21.13 -4.53
CA ASP A 85 11.31 22.22 -3.73
C ASP A 85 11.17 23.57 -4.45
N ALA A 86 11.36 23.59 -5.78
CA ALA A 86 11.16 24.79 -6.60
C ALA A 86 9.70 25.28 -6.55
N LYS A 87 8.73 24.38 -6.75
CA LYS A 87 7.29 24.71 -6.65
C LYS A 87 6.92 25.19 -5.25
N PHE A 88 7.46 24.56 -4.21
CA PHE A 88 7.21 24.99 -2.84
C PHE A 88 7.76 26.39 -2.57
N LYS A 89 8.98 26.68 -3.06
CA LYS A 89 9.59 28.00 -2.96
C LYS A 89 8.77 29.07 -3.70
N GLU A 90 8.28 28.76 -4.89
CA GLU A 90 7.38 29.64 -5.65
C GLU A 90 6.07 29.91 -4.90
N GLN A 91 5.46 28.89 -4.30
CA GLN A 91 4.26 29.05 -3.47
C GLN A 91 4.51 29.90 -2.22
N GLN A 92 5.68 29.77 -1.59
CA GLN A 92 6.06 30.59 -0.45
C GLN A 92 6.29 32.05 -0.86
N LEU A 93 6.91 32.29 -2.02
CA LEU A 93 7.11 33.63 -2.56
C LEU A 93 5.79 34.29 -2.96
N THR A 94 4.88 33.58 -3.62
CA THR A 94 3.55 34.11 -3.98
C THR A 94 2.72 34.44 -2.75
N LYS A 95 2.70 33.57 -1.73
CA LYS A 95 2.05 33.86 -0.43
C LYS A 95 2.70 35.03 0.29
N GLY A 96 4.02 35.07 0.33
CA GLY A 96 4.79 36.15 0.95
C GLY A 96 4.57 37.50 0.25
N ASN A 97 4.53 37.52 -1.08
CA ASN A 97 4.24 38.72 -1.87
C ASN A 97 2.80 39.16 -1.71
N ARG A 98 1.83 38.24 -1.66
CA ARG A 98 0.42 38.56 -1.37
C ARG A 98 0.23 39.14 0.04
N ALA A 99 0.99 38.65 1.02
CA ALA A 99 0.96 39.17 2.38
C ALA A 99 1.71 40.51 2.54
N LYS A 100 2.82 40.72 1.81
CA LYS A 100 3.63 41.95 1.88
C LYS A 100 3.12 43.09 1.01
N SER A 101 2.44 42.79 -0.10
CA SER A 101 1.92 43.81 -1.01
C SER A 101 0.68 44.52 -0.48
N GLY A 102 -0.01 44.01 0.57
CA GLY A 102 -1.17 44.67 1.16
C GLY A 102 -2.24 45.10 0.14
N SER A 103 -2.23 44.50 -1.05
CA SER A 103 -2.92 45.00 -2.23
C SER A 103 -4.37 44.50 -2.22
N LEU A 104 -5.16 45.14 -1.37
CA LEU A 104 -6.54 45.51 -1.68
C LEU A 104 -6.49 46.73 -2.62
N GLN A 105 -5.98 46.56 -3.84
CA GLN A 105 -6.33 47.46 -4.94
C GLN A 105 -7.51 46.80 -5.65
N PRO A 106 -8.72 47.38 -5.58
CA PRO A 106 -9.88 46.89 -6.29
C PRO A 106 -10.01 47.69 -7.58
N ASP A 107 -9.06 47.63 -8.51
CA ASP A 107 -9.27 48.24 -9.82
C ASP A 107 -8.44 47.55 -10.91
N GLU A 108 -9.15 47.27 -12.00
CA GLU A 108 -8.81 46.59 -13.25
C GLU A 108 -8.63 45.06 -13.19
N GLU A 109 -9.66 44.37 -13.70
CA GLU A 109 -9.85 42.91 -13.72
C GLU A 109 -10.29 42.30 -12.38
N SER A 110 -11.37 42.84 -11.82
CA SER A 110 -12.40 41.94 -11.30
C SER A 110 -12.71 40.94 -12.42
N PRO A 111 -12.42 39.63 -12.28
CA PRO A 111 -12.85 38.67 -13.29
C PRO A 111 -14.35 38.87 -13.45
N GLU A 112 -14.83 39.03 -14.69
CA GLU A 112 -16.27 39.12 -14.98
C GLU A 112 -16.99 38.10 -14.11
N GLU A 113 -17.90 38.60 -13.27
CA GLU A 113 -18.71 37.76 -12.40
C GLU A 113 -19.37 36.74 -13.33
N LEU A 114 -18.98 35.48 -13.17
CA LEU A 114 -19.56 34.38 -13.92
C LEU A 114 -21.09 34.51 -13.78
N PRO A 115 -21.86 34.45 -14.89
CA PRO A 115 -23.31 34.61 -14.83
C PRO A 115 -23.88 33.74 -13.71
N GLU A 116 -24.67 34.33 -12.79
CA GLU A 116 -25.28 33.57 -11.68
C GLU A 116 -26.10 32.38 -12.22
N ASP A 117 -26.76 32.58 -13.37
CA ASP A 117 -27.45 31.56 -14.15
C ASP A 117 -26.58 30.33 -14.51
N PHE A 118 -25.26 30.48 -14.57
CA PHE A 118 -24.33 29.37 -14.84
C PHE A 118 -24.20 28.47 -13.62
N PHE A 119 -24.14 29.03 -12.41
CA PHE A 119 -24.08 28.26 -11.18
C PHE A 119 -25.42 27.57 -10.89
N ASP A 120 -26.54 28.25 -11.11
CA ASP A 120 -27.87 27.65 -10.96
C ASP A 120 -28.07 26.48 -11.91
N LYS A 121 -27.60 26.59 -13.16
CA LYS A 121 -27.62 25.49 -14.13
C LYS A 121 -26.70 24.34 -13.73
N LEU A 122 -25.52 24.63 -13.18
CA LEU A 122 -24.57 23.60 -12.73
C LEU A 122 -25.09 22.86 -11.50
N GLU A 123 -25.72 23.56 -10.56
CA GLU A 123 -26.30 22.99 -9.36
C GLU A 123 -27.56 22.17 -9.67
N GLN A 124 -28.39 22.63 -10.63
CA GLN A 124 -29.48 21.82 -11.19
C GLN A 124 -28.96 20.58 -11.92
N GLU A 125 -27.93 20.73 -12.75
CA GLU A 125 -27.37 19.63 -13.53
C GLU A 125 -26.63 18.59 -12.66
N GLU A 126 -26.01 19.03 -11.55
CA GLU A 126 -25.39 18.16 -10.55
C GLU A 126 -26.42 17.48 -9.62
N ALA A 127 -27.55 18.15 -9.34
CA ALA A 127 -28.66 17.55 -8.60
C ALA A 127 -29.42 16.49 -9.42
N GLU A 128 -29.51 16.66 -10.74
CA GLU A 128 -30.25 15.77 -11.64
C GLU A 128 -29.43 14.59 -12.16
N LYS A 129 -28.09 14.71 -12.25
CA LYS A 129 -27.24 13.63 -12.76
C LYS A 129 -26.69 12.76 -11.63
N PRO A 130 -26.97 11.44 -11.63
CA PRO A 130 -26.40 10.55 -10.64
C PRO A 130 -24.88 10.49 -10.82
N ILE A 131 -24.13 10.64 -9.73
CA ILE A 131 -22.67 10.70 -9.78
C ILE A 131 -22.12 9.34 -10.22
N GLU A 132 -21.62 9.27 -11.46
CA GLU A 132 -21.05 8.06 -12.06
C GLU A 132 -19.60 7.81 -11.63
N GLN A 133 -18.89 8.87 -11.23
CA GLN A 133 -17.47 8.78 -10.88
C GLN A 133 -17.26 8.58 -9.39
N MET A 134 -16.33 7.68 -9.07
CA MET A 134 -16.01 7.36 -7.68
C MET A 134 -15.19 8.48 -7.03
N PRO A 135 -15.62 9.02 -5.87
CA PRO A 135 -14.92 10.13 -5.23
C PRO A 135 -13.53 9.70 -4.69
N LYS A 136 -12.59 10.64 -4.71
CA LYS A 136 -11.20 10.45 -4.24
C LYS A 136 -11.13 10.27 -2.72
N HIS A 137 -11.96 11.01 -1.97
CA HIS A 137 -12.11 10.91 -0.53
C HIS A 137 -13.51 10.39 -0.22
N ILE A 138 -13.59 9.32 0.57
CA ILE A 138 -14.86 8.64 0.88
C ILE A 138 -15.09 8.74 2.37
N ASN A 139 -16.10 9.52 2.78
CA ASN A 139 -16.68 9.40 4.12
C ASN A 139 -17.75 8.30 4.07
N PHE A 140 -17.54 7.20 4.81
CA PHE A 140 -18.44 6.04 4.75
C PHE A 140 -19.81 6.25 5.41
N ASN A 141 -20.01 7.37 6.11
CA ASN A 141 -21.28 7.71 6.75
C ASN A 141 -22.24 8.45 5.80
N GLU A 142 -21.72 9.27 4.88
CA GLU A 142 -22.50 10.10 3.95
C GLU A 142 -22.90 9.38 2.64
N ILE A 143 -22.52 8.10 2.48
CA ILE A 143 -22.75 7.37 1.22
C ILE A 143 -24.25 7.13 0.98
N SER A 144 -25.03 7.04 2.05
CA SER A 144 -26.48 6.84 1.97
C SER A 144 -27.21 8.09 1.48
N ASP A 145 -26.68 9.27 1.78
CA ASP A 145 -27.34 10.56 1.55
C ASP A 145 -27.07 11.11 0.14
N ARG A 146 -26.00 10.65 -0.51
CA ARG A 146 -25.61 11.09 -1.86
C ARG A 146 -26.27 10.24 -2.96
N GLN A 147 -26.71 10.90 -4.02
CA GLN A 147 -27.31 10.29 -5.23
C GLN A 147 -26.23 9.63 -6.12
N TYR A 148 -25.62 8.55 -5.62
CA TYR A 148 -24.73 7.70 -6.42
C TYR A 148 -25.53 6.69 -7.26
N THR A 149 -25.03 6.37 -8.46
CA THR A 149 -25.54 5.22 -9.24
C THR A 149 -25.40 3.91 -8.45
N ALA A 150 -26.27 2.92 -8.74
CA ALA A 150 -26.25 1.62 -8.05
C ALA A 150 -24.90 0.89 -8.15
N GLU A 151 -24.20 1.07 -9.27
CA GLU A 151 -22.87 0.50 -9.50
C GLU A 151 -21.81 1.12 -8.60
N VAL A 152 -21.81 2.45 -8.49
CA VAL A 152 -20.89 3.19 -7.61
C VAL A 152 -21.18 2.85 -6.14
N LYS A 153 -22.44 2.73 -5.74
CA LYS A 153 -22.83 2.27 -4.39
C LYS A 153 -22.27 0.89 -4.07
N LYS A 154 -22.42 -0.09 -4.97
CA LYS A 154 -21.88 -1.44 -4.79
C LYS A 154 -20.35 -1.44 -4.69
N GLN A 155 -19.67 -0.59 -5.44
CA GLN A 155 -18.21 -0.43 -5.34
C GLN A 155 -17.78 0.20 -4.01
N LEU A 156 -18.51 1.22 -3.55
CA LEU A 156 -18.32 1.87 -2.25
C LEU A 156 -18.52 0.89 -1.09
N GLU A 157 -19.55 0.05 -1.13
CA GLU A 157 -19.80 -1.00 -0.14
C GLU A 157 -18.67 -2.04 -0.10
N LYS A 158 -18.20 -2.50 -1.27
CA LYS A 158 -17.04 -3.40 -1.34
C LYS A 158 -15.80 -2.75 -0.74
N LYS A 159 -15.57 -1.46 -0.99
CA LYS A 159 -14.47 -0.71 -0.36
C LYS A 159 -14.65 -0.63 1.16
N LYS A 160 -15.84 -0.31 1.65
CA LYS A 160 -16.18 -0.30 3.09
C LYS A 160 -15.90 -1.64 3.75
N GLN A 161 -16.30 -2.74 3.11
CA GLN A 161 -16.04 -4.08 3.64
C GLN A 161 -14.55 -4.40 3.67
N LYS A 162 -13.78 -4.01 2.64
CA LYS A 162 -12.33 -4.19 2.58
C LYS A 162 -11.60 -3.37 3.63
N THR A 163 -11.94 -2.10 3.82
CA THR A 163 -11.32 -1.23 4.85
C THR A 163 -11.65 -1.75 6.24
N LEU A 164 -12.91 -2.13 6.49
CA LEU A 164 -13.33 -2.70 7.76
C LEU A 164 -12.63 -4.04 8.07
N LYS A 165 -12.40 -4.91 7.07
CA LYS A 165 -11.59 -6.12 7.25
C LYS A 165 -10.15 -5.82 7.67
N LYS A 166 -9.54 -4.77 7.11
CA LYS A 166 -8.19 -4.32 7.51
C LYS A 166 -8.18 -3.77 8.93
N LEU A 167 -9.19 -2.98 9.30
CA LEU A 167 -9.30 -2.41 10.66
C LEU A 167 -9.57 -3.47 11.72
N ARG A 168 -10.33 -4.53 11.40
CA ARG A 168 -10.61 -5.65 12.31
C ARG A 168 -9.50 -6.72 12.34
N ALA A 169 -8.46 -6.59 11.53
CA ALA A 169 -7.37 -7.55 11.52
C ALA A 169 -6.50 -7.34 12.77
N ASN A 170 -6.38 -8.38 13.60
CA ASN A 170 -5.57 -8.32 14.82
C ASN A 170 -4.08 -8.60 14.57
N THR A 171 -3.71 -8.98 13.35
CA THR A 171 -2.33 -9.36 12.98
C THR A 171 -1.85 -8.54 11.79
N VAL A 172 -0.67 -7.96 11.92
CA VAL A 172 -0.02 -7.15 10.87
C VAL A 172 1.39 -7.64 10.63
N LYS A 173 1.75 -7.87 9.37
CA LYS A 173 3.12 -8.21 8.96
C LYS A 173 3.97 -6.94 8.89
N ARG A 174 5.08 -6.91 9.64
CA ARG A 174 6.10 -5.84 9.65
C ARG A 174 7.43 -6.45 9.22
N GLY A 175 7.71 -6.38 7.91
CA GLY A 175 8.91 -7.00 7.33
C GLY A 175 8.86 -8.52 7.45
N SER A 176 9.85 -9.10 8.12
CA SER A 176 9.93 -10.55 8.40
C SER A 176 9.00 -11.01 9.51
N PHE A 177 8.54 -10.10 10.39
CA PHE A 177 7.79 -10.47 11.59
C PHE A 177 6.29 -10.25 11.42
N ASN A 178 5.50 -11.04 12.14
CA ASN A 178 4.06 -10.81 12.31
C ASN A 178 3.80 -10.34 13.73
N VAL A 179 3.13 -9.19 13.87
CA VAL A 179 2.74 -8.62 15.17
C VAL A 179 1.25 -8.86 15.35
N SER A 180 0.86 -9.54 16.43
CA SER A 180 -0.54 -9.83 16.76
C SER A 180 -0.95 -9.24 18.10
N LEU A 181 -2.16 -8.68 18.16
CA LEU A 181 -2.75 -8.21 19.42
C LEU A 181 -3.36 -9.39 20.21
N LEU A 182 -3.03 -9.47 21.50
CA LEU A 182 -3.64 -10.44 22.42
C LEU A 182 -5.11 -10.06 22.70
N SER A 183 -6.01 -11.04 22.74
CA SER A 183 -7.43 -10.73 23.01
C SER A 183 -7.64 -10.36 24.48
N HIS A 184 -8.61 -9.49 24.76
CA HIS A 184 -8.88 -9.00 26.11
C HIS A 184 -9.46 -10.13 26.99
N GLN A 185 -9.07 -10.20 28.26
CA GLN A 185 -9.49 -11.27 29.17
C GLN A 185 -11.01 -11.38 29.30
N ASP A 186 -11.72 -10.24 29.33
CA ASP A 186 -13.19 -10.20 29.39
C ASP A 186 -13.83 -10.94 28.21
N SER A 187 -13.27 -10.81 27.00
CA SER A 187 -13.79 -11.49 25.82
C SER A 187 -13.56 -12.99 25.82
N MET A 188 -12.49 -13.46 26.49
CA MET A 188 -12.17 -14.89 26.61
C MET A 188 -12.95 -15.57 27.73
N SER A 189 -13.22 -14.85 28.82
CA SER A 189 -13.92 -15.41 29.99
C SER A 189 -15.43 -15.30 29.89
N SER A 190 -15.97 -14.25 29.25
CA SER A 190 -17.43 -14.03 29.19
C SER A 190 -18.12 -14.93 28.16
N MET A 191 -17.42 -15.30 27.07
CA MET A 191 -18.02 -16.06 25.97
C MET A 191 -17.21 -17.31 25.64
N ALA A 192 -17.92 -18.38 25.31
CA ALA A 192 -17.28 -19.59 24.81
C ALA A 192 -16.55 -19.33 23.48
N PRO A 193 -15.46 -20.06 23.18
CA PRO A 193 -14.77 -19.98 21.90
C PRO A 193 -15.70 -20.24 20.72
N LYS A 194 -15.42 -19.58 19.59
CA LYS A 194 -16.20 -19.74 18.36
C LYS A 194 -16.05 -21.15 17.81
N LYS A 195 -17.14 -21.69 17.26
CA LYS A 195 -17.13 -22.99 16.59
C LYS A 195 -16.13 -23.04 15.43
N GLU A 196 -15.44 -24.17 15.28
CA GLU A 196 -14.58 -24.40 14.13
C GLU A 196 -15.42 -24.74 12.90
N ALA A 197 -15.36 -23.88 11.88
CA ALA A 197 -16.16 -24.04 10.67
C ALA A 197 -15.80 -25.33 9.91
N SER A 198 -14.53 -25.76 9.90
CA SER A 198 -14.10 -26.97 9.20
C SER A 198 -14.79 -28.23 9.74
N ILE A 199 -14.80 -28.39 11.06
CA ILE A 199 -15.42 -29.54 11.74
C ILE A 199 -16.94 -29.50 11.56
N MET A 200 -17.57 -28.34 11.80
CA MET A 200 -19.02 -28.20 11.66
C MET A 200 -19.48 -28.39 10.21
N ASN A 201 -18.73 -27.88 9.23
CA ASN A 201 -19.04 -28.08 7.82
C ASN A 201 -18.87 -29.55 7.42
N SER A 202 -17.88 -30.26 7.96
CA SER A 202 -17.71 -31.70 7.73
C SER A 202 -18.89 -32.50 8.29
N LYS A 203 -19.29 -32.20 9.53
CA LYS A 203 -20.49 -32.79 10.16
C LYS A 203 -21.74 -32.49 9.34
N ASP A 204 -21.96 -31.23 8.95
CA ASP A 204 -23.14 -30.81 8.21
C ASP A 204 -23.17 -31.40 6.80
N LYS A 205 -22.03 -31.46 6.10
CA LYS A 205 -21.90 -32.12 4.79
C LYS A 205 -22.20 -33.61 4.89
N TRP A 206 -21.70 -34.28 5.93
CA TRP A 206 -21.95 -35.70 6.15
C TRP A 206 -23.42 -35.97 6.41
N LEU A 207 -24.04 -35.18 7.28
CA LEU A 207 -25.46 -35.30 7.58
C LEU A 207 -26.29 -34.99 6.33
N ARG A 208 -26.05 -33.86 5.67
CA ARG A 208 -26.80 -33.39 4.48
C ARG A 208 -26.29 -33.99 3.17
N ARG A 209 -25.63 -35.16 3.22
CA ARG A 209 -25.10 -35.81 2.03
C ARG A 209 -26.23 -36.23 1.10
N LYS A 210 -26.01 -36.11 -0.22
CA LYS A 210 -26.99 -36.43 -1.26
C LYS A 210 -27.53 -37.87 -1.19
N SER A 211 -26.74 -38.81 -0.65
CA SER A 211 -27.15 -40.22 -0.51
C SER A 211 -28.26 -40.41 0.52
N ILE A 212 -28.39 -39.53 1.50
CA ILE A 212 -29.54 -39.47 2.38
C ILE A 212 -30.57 -38.57 1.67
N ARG A 213 -31.56 -39.19 1.03
CA ARG A 213 -32.70 -38.49 0.39
C ARG A 213 -33.58 -37.86 1.47
N ARG A 214 -33.15 -36.74 2.03
CA ARG A 214 -33.99 -35.95 2.95
C ARG A 214 -35.17 -35.41 2.16
N LYS A 215 -36.38 -35.63 2.69
CA LYS A 215 -37.59 -34.96 2.22
C LYS A 215 -37.50 -33.47 2.51
#